data_AF-A0A1Z8SKL9-F1
#
_entry.id   AF-A0A1Z8SKL9-F1
#
_cell.length_a   1.000
_cell.length_b   1.000
_cell.length_c   1.000
_cell.angle_alpha   90.00
_cell.angle_beta   90.00
_cell.angle_gamma   90.00
#
_symmetry.space_group_name_H-M   'P 1'
#
loop_
_entity.id
_entity.type
_entity.pdbx_description
1 polymer ?
#
loop_
_entity_poly.entity_id
_entity_poly.type
_entity_poly.pdbx_seq_one_letter_code
_entity_poly.pdbx_strand_id
1 'polypeptide(L)'
;MKVNDFQKYEISLKIPYDDYFNLIYETKYLLEARLGADRCFIAHVAIYGNSRRRAVQKAVEWYTKEIKGVLGQAHNVMTVNDPFGEVSYDDNFACNDSGNKYLDDKTIERIIQEAEGDLIREDSNTGATQCNSLRRVKRRKKQFTQLTSRLTQSPSGTIYYRMTEPATSKGGRMKSKTVKLSSKSLTKALREVSRRGLDKFEKFAEDKPLKKVKSTESKQAA
;
A
#
# COMPACT_ATOMS: atom_id res chain seq x y z
N MET A 1 5.18 -23.44 24.29
CA MET A 1 6.40 -22.84 23.71
C MET A 1 6.54 -21.46 24.33
N LYS A 2 7.54 -21.24 25.20
CA LYS A 2 7.73 -19.93 25.87
C LYS A 2 8.14 -18.93 24.81
N VAL A 3 7.28 -17.97 24.50
CA VAL A 3 7.61 -16.85 23.62
C VAL A 3 8.74 -16.09 24.32
N ASN A 4 9.87 -15.93 23.64
CA ASN A 4 11.00 -15.17 24.20
C ASN A 4 10.53 -13.72 24.43
N ASP A 5 10.30 -13.37 25.68
CA ASP A 5 9.68 -12.08 26.04
C ASP A 5 10.60 -10.86 25.78
N PHE A 6 11.87 -11.04 25.42
CA PHE A 6 12.82 -9.94 25.23
C PHE A 6 13.88 -10.24 24.15
N GLN A 7 13.48 -10.23 22.88
CA GLN A 7 14.41 -10.14 21.76
C GLN A 7 15.08 -8.76 21.73
N LYS A 8 16.40 -8.73 21.52
CA LYS A 8 17.20 -7.50 21.45
C LYS A 8 17.26 -7.02 20.00
N TYR A 9 16.84 -5.79 19.78
CA TYR A 9 16.98 -5.06 18.53
C TYR A 9 17.93 -3.88 18.76
N GLU A 10 18.58 -3.47 17.69
CA GLU A 10 19.52 -2.35 17.68
C GLU A 10 18.99 -1.28 16.75
N ILE A 11 18.90 -0.08 17.30
CA ILE A 11 18.59 1.14 16.58
C ILE A 11 19.92 1.78 16.22
N SER A 12 20.10 2.14 14.96
CA SER A 12 21.21 2.97 14.51
C SER A 12 20.68 4.35 14.12
N LEU A 13 21.27 5.39 14.72
CA LEU A 13 20.98 6.79 14.42
C LEU A 13 22.14 7.38 13.62
N LYS A 14 21.86 7.90 12.43
CA LYS A 14 22.79 8.72 11.63
C LYS A 14 22.57 10.19 11.97
N ILE A 15 23.48 10.75 12.74
CA ILE A 15 23.41 12.12 13.27
C ILE A 15 24.39 13.01 12.51
N PRO A 16 23.94 14.10 11.87
CA PRO A 16 24.84 15.09 11.27
C PRO A 16 25.82 15.67 12.31
N TYR A 17 27.04 16.02 11.88
CA TYR A 17 28.07 16.57 12.78
C TYR A 17 27.58 17.78 13.59
N ASP A 18 26.92 18.73 12.94
CA ASP A 18 26.48 19.98 13.56
C ASP A 18 25.37 19.74 14.61
N ASP A 19 24.52 18.74 14.37
CA ASP A 19 23.40 18.41 15.26
C ASP A 19 23.83 17.55 16.46
N TYR A 20 24.94 16.83 16.36
CA TYR A 20 25.43 15.93 17.41
C TYR A 20 25.71 16.68 18.72
N PHE A 21 26.37 17.84 18.64
CA PHE A 21 26.70 18.62 19.83
C PHE A 21 25.45 19.19 20.51
N ASN A 22 24.48 19.68 19.73
CA ASN A 22 23.19 20.11 20.26
C ASN A 22 22.50 18.95 21.02
N LEU A 23 22.57 17.74 20.46
CA LEU A 23 22.00 16.55 21.06
C LEU A 23 22.65 16.19 22.42
N ILE A 24 23.98 16.28 22.55
CA ILE A 24 24.69 15.94 23.79
C ILE A 24 24.34 16.93 24.92
N TYR A 25 24.16 18.21 24.60
CA TYR A 25 23.89 19.23 25.61
C TYR A 25 22.41 19.32 26.00
N GLU A 26 21.49 19.06 25.06
CA GLU A 26 20.05 19.16 25.31
C GLU A 26 19.42 17.86 25.82
N THR A 27 19.93 16.70 25.39
CA THR A 27 19.34 15.42 25.79
C THR A 27 19.99 14.88 27.05
N LYS A 28 19.19 14.22 27.90
CA LYS A 28 19.69 13.54 29.11
C LYS A 28 20.55 12.30 28.78
N TYR A 29 20.59 11.88 27.52
CA TYR A 29 21.23 10.66 27.07
C TYR A 29 22.57 10.98 26.40
N LEU A 30 23.66 10.55 27.04
CA LEU A 30 24.95 10.56 26.38
C LEU A 30 24.95 9.41 25.35
N LEU A 31 24.65 9.74 24.10
CA LEU A 31 24.69 8.78 23.01
C LEU A 31 26.16 8.54 22.66
N GLU A 32 26.65 7.34 22.99
CA GLU A 32 27.93 6.83 22.51
C GLU A 32 27.87 6.73 21.00
N ALA A 33 28.33 7.80 20.34
CA ALA A 33 28.31 7.91 18.89
C ALA A 33 29.73 7.93 18.37
N ARG A 34 29.97 7.19 17.29
CA ARG A 34 31.27 7.14 16.61
C ARG A 34 31.20 7.96 15.34
N LEU A 35 32.22 8.78 15.10
CA LEU A 35 32.33 9.55 13.87
C LEU A 35 32.59 8.59 12.69
N GLY A 36 31.65 8.55 11.75
CA GLY A 36 31.78 7.80 10.50
C GLY A 36 32.44 8.62 9.38
N ALA A 37 32.67 7.97 8.24
CA ALA A 37 33.36 8.55 7.08
C ALA A 37 32.64 9.79 6.47
N ASP A 38 31.34 9.91 6.68
CA ASP A 38 30.50 10.97 6.08
C ASP A 38 30.39 12.24 6.93
N ARG A 39 31.24 12.43 7.95
CA ARG A 39 31.01 13.44 9.01
C ARG A 39 29.63 13.29 9.67
N CYS A 40 29.17 12.05 9.79
CA CYS A 40 27.99 11.73 10.59
C CYS A 40 28.43 10.90 11.78
N PHE A 41 27.88 11.21 12.94
CA PHE A 41 27.97 10.37 14.11
C PHE A 41 26.96 9.24 14.01
N ILE A 42 27.41 8.01 14.26
CA ILE A 42 26.54 6.83 14.32
C ILE A 42 26.41 6.43 15.78
N ALA A 43 25.19 6.52 16.31
CA ALA A 43 24.87 6.07 17.66
C ALA A 43 24.04 4.78 17.61
N HIS A 44 24.32 3.86 18.54
CA HIS A 44 23.61 2.59 18.66
C HIS A 44 22.84 2.53 19.96
N VAL A 45 21.55 2.17 19.89
CA VAL A 45 20.69 2.03 21.07
C VAL A 45 19.97 0.68 21.02
N ALA A 46 20.08 -0.08 22.10
CA ALA A 46 19.38 -1.35 22.22
C ALA A 46 17.93 -1.14 22.67
N ILE A 47 16.99 -1.76 21.97
CA ILE A 47 15.58 -1.86 22.38
C ILE A 47 15.18 -3.33 22.48
N TYR A 48 14.42 -3.64 23.51
CA TYR A 48 13.88 -4.98 23.73
C TYR A 48 12.40 -5.04 23.38
N GLY A 49 12.04 -6.06 22.62
CA GLY A 49 10.66 -6.34 22.19
C GLY A 49 10.44 -7.83 22.00
N ASN A 50 9.19 -8.24 21.85
CA ASN A 50 8.83 -9.61 21.49
C ASN A 50 8.73 -9.85 19.98
N SER A 51 8.87 -8.78 19.19
CA SER A 51 8.84 -8.76 17.74
C SER A 51 9.44 -7.44 17.25
N ARG A 52 9.96 -7.43 16.03
CA ARG A 52 10.48 -6.22 15.37
C ARG A 52 9.42 -5.14 15.33
N ARG A 53 8.16 -5.54 15.07
CA ARG A 53 7.01 -4.64 15.08
C ARG A 53 6.89 -3.87 16.40
N ARG A 54 7.02 -4.53 17.55
CA ARG A 54 6.98 -3.86 18.86
C ARG A 54 8.25 -3.07 19.12
N ALA A 55 9.42 -3.55 18.69
CA ALA A 55 10.66 -2.81 18.82
C ALA A 55 10.61 -1.47 18.05
N VAL A 56 10.09 -1.46 16.82
CA VAL A 56 9.90 -0.24 16.03
C VAL A 56 8.92 0.73 16.69
N GLN A 57 7.82 0.24 17.28
CA GLN A 57 6.89 1.11 18.02
C GLN A 57 7.60 1.82 19.18
N LYS A 58 8.33 1.06 20.02
CA LYS A 58 9.11 1.62 21.11
C LYS A 58 10.21 2.58 20.63
N ALA A 59 10.86 2.25 19.52
CA ALA A 59 11.89 3.09 18.89
C ALA A 59 11.32 4.45 18.47
N VAL A 60 10.15 4.46 17.82
CA VAL A 60 9.48 5.68 17.38
C VAL A 60 9.01 6.52 18.57
N GLU A 61 8.45 5.88 19.60
CA GLU A 61 8.04 6.56 20.84
C GLU A 61 9.24 7.24 21.52
N TRP A 62 10.33 6.50 21.68
CA TRP A 62 11.59 7.01 22.23
C TRP A 62 12.14 8.17 21.39
N TYR A 63 12.26 7.99 20.07
CA TYR A 63 12.76 9.03 19.16
C TYR A 63 11.90 10.30 19.23
N THR A 64 10.57 10.14 19.24
CA THR A 64 9.64 11.27 19.29
C THR A 64 9.78 12.07 20.57
N LYS A 65 10.01 11.39 21.69
CA LYS A 65 10.10 12.02 23.01
C LYS A 65 11.45 12.71 23.24
N GLU A 66 12.54 12.07 22.85
CA GLU A 66 13.88 12.48 23.26
C GLU A 66 14.68 13.20 22.15
N ILE A 67 14.36 12.98 20.86
CA ILE A 67 15.28 13.31 19.76
C ILE A 67 14.65 14.14 18.63
N LYS A 68 13.34 14.01 18.39
CA LYS A 68 12.64 14.62 17.24
C LYS A 68 12.82 16.14 17.11
N GLY A 69 12.98 16.85 18.22
CA GLY A 69 13.20 18.31 18.22
C GLY A 69 14.51 18.72 17.55
N VAL A 70 15.54 17.87 17.63
CA VAL A 70 16.90 18.17 17.17
C VAL A 70 17.16 17.56 15.79
N LEU A 71 16.88 16.26 15.62
CA LEU A 71 17.24 15.51 14.39
C LEU A 71 16.13 15.48 13.33
N GLY A 72 15.00 16.14 13.59
CA GLY A 72 13.88 16.21 12.66
C GLY A 72 13.11 14.90 12.54
N GLN A 73 12.90 14.42 11.30
CA GLN A 73 12.04 13.27 11.04
C GLN A 73 12.81 11.94 11.15
N ALA A 74 12.25 10.99 11.91
CA ALA A 74 12.86 9.69 12.18
C ALA A 74 13.29 8.92 10.91
N HIS A 75 12.55 9.05 9.81
CA HIS A 75 12.81 8.29 8.58
C HIS A 75 14.13 8.66 7.89
N ASN A 76 14.70 9.82 8.21
CA ASN A 76 15.97 10.28 7.65
C ASN A 76 17.20 9.77 8.42
N VAL A 77 17.02 9.50 9.71
CA VAL A 77 18.14 9.32 10.64
C VAL A 77 18.11 7.98 11.37
N MET A 78 16.94 7.36 11.52
CA MET A 78 16.76 6.17 12.34
C MET A 78 16.56 4.92 11.48
N THR A 79 17.34 3.89 11.80
CA THR A 79 17.18 2.52 11.26
C THR A 79 17.13 1.53 12.42
N VAL A 80 16.45 0.40 12.21
CA VAL A 80 16.30 -0.69 13.18
C VAL A 80 16.67 -1.98 12.48
N ASN A 81 17.60 -2.73 13.05
CA ASN A 81 18.06 -3.98 12.47
C ASN A 81 16.97 -5.08 12.49
N ASP A 82 17.20 -6.14 11.73
CA ASP A 82 16.38 -7.36 11.71
C ASP A 82 17.23 -8.61 12.01
N PRO A 83 17.70 -8.79 13.26
CA PRO A 83 18.63 -9.87 13.62
C PRO A 83 17.96 -11.26 13.60
N PHE A 84 16.63 -11.32 13.65
CA PHE A 84 15.86 -12.55 13.68
C PHE A 84 15.20 -12.89 12.34
N GLY A 85 15.42 -12.08 11.29
CA GLY A 85 14.86 -12.32 9.96
C GLY A 85 13.34 -12.29 9.93
N GLU A 86 12.71 -11.46 10.76
CA GLU A 86 11.24 -11.36 10.85
C GLU A 86 10.63 -10.71 9.62
N VAL A 87 11.39 -9.88 8.92
CA VAL A 87 10.93 -9.24 7.68
C VAL A 87 11.13 -10.23 6.54
N SER A 88 10.06 -10.62 5.87
CA SER A 88 10.11 -11.46 4.68
C SER A 88 9.14 -10.94 3.63
N TYR A 89 9.49 -11.12 2.36
CA TYR A 89 8.62 -10.73 1.27
C TYR A 89 7.52 -11.76 1.01
N ASP A 90 6.26 -11.31 0.90
CA ASP A 90 5.13 -12.13 0.50
C ASP A 90 4.09 -11.35 -0.35
N ASP A 91 3.11 -12.09 -0.87
CA ASP A 91 1.98 -11.54 -1.63
C ASP A 91 1.05 -10.64 -0.82
N ASN A 92 1.25 -10.49 0.48
CA ASN A 92 0.51 -9.57 1.35
C ASN A 92 1.40 -8.46 1.93
N PHE A 93 2.67 -8.37 1.49
CA PHE A 93 3.66 -7.51 2.09
C PHE A 93 3.23 -6.05 2.05
N ALA A 94 3.16 -5.45 3.23
CA ALA A 94 2.68 -4.10 3.45
C ALA A 94 3.87 -3.20 3.84
N CYS A 95 4.29 -2.34 2.93
CA CYS A 95 5.40 -1.41 3.16
C CYS A 95 5.14 -0.44 4.35
N ASN A 96 3.87 -0.19 4.66
CA ASN A 96 3.45 0.69 5.75
C ASN A 96 3.30 -0.03 7.11
N ASP A 97 3.46 -1.36 7.17
CA ASP A 97 3.43 -2.06 8.45
C ASP A 97 4.63 -1.63 9.31
N SER A 98 4.39 -1.44 10.60
CA SER A 98 5.43 -1.05 11.56
C SER A 98 6.64 -1.99 11.56
N GLY A 99 6.44 -3.29 11.35
CA GLY A 99 7.53 -4.28 11.23
C GLY A 99 8.36 -4.12 9.96
N ASN A 100 7.92 -3.36 8.96
CA ASN A 100 8.61 -3.14 7.68
C ASN A 100 9.17 -1.71 7.54
N LYS A 101 9.08 -0.89 8.59
CA LYS A 101 9.61 0.48 8.61
C LYS A 101 11.02 0.55 9.20
N TYR A 102 11.74 1.62 8.84
CA TYR A 102 13.09 1.92 9.32
C TYR A 102 14.04 0.74 9.13
N LEU A 103 14.00 0.10 7.96
CA LEU A 103 14.87 -1.04 7.67
C LEU A 103 16.31 -0.56 7.50
N ASP A 104 17.27 -1.36 7.96
CA ASP A 104 18.69 -1.20 7.65
C ASP A 104 18.99 -1.61 6.21
N ASP A 105 20.10 -1.10 5.66
CA ASP A 105 20.45 -1.30 4.25
C ASP A 105 20.55 -2.79 3.88
N LYS A 106 21.12 -3.60 4.77
CA LYS A 106 21.23 -5.05 4.58
C LYS A 106 19.87 -5.72 4.43
N THR A 107 18.89 -5.35 5.25
CA THR A 107 17.54 -5.91 5.16
C THR A 107 16.80 -5.39 3.92
N ILE A 108 16.98 -4.13 3.55
CA ILE A 108 16.42 -3.55 2.31
C ILE A 108 16.89 -4.33 1.09
N GLU A 109 18.20 -4.54 0.97
CA GLU A 109 18.80 -5.27 -0.17
C GLU A 109 18.27 -6.70 -0.27
N ARG A 110 18.20 -7.42 0.86
CA ARG A 110 17.63 -8.76 0.93
C ARG A 110 16.18 -8.79 0.43
N ILE A 111 15.33 -7.90 0.93
CA ILE A 111 13.90 -7.87 0.57
C ILE A 111 13.69 -7.45 -0.89
N ILE A 112 14.51 -6.53 -1.42
CA ILE A 112 14.45 -6.16 -2.84
C ILE A 112 14.81 -7.36 -3.73
N GLN A 113 15.81 -8.15 -3.33
CA GLN A 113 16.18 -9.37 -4.02
C GLN A 113 15.06 -10.43 -3.98
N GLU A 114 14.43 -10.63 -2.81
CA GLU A 114 13.27 -11.53 -2.65
C GLU A 114 12.05 -11.08 -3.47
N ALA A 115 11.88 -9.78 -3.70
CA ALA A 115 10.72 -9.22 -4.38
C ALA A 115 10.78 -9.25 -5.91
N GLU A 116 11.91 -9.67 -6.51
CA GLU A 116 12.10 -9.83 -7.97
C GLU A 116 11.56 -8.64 -8.80
N GLY A 117 11.80 -7.42 -8.34
CA GLY A 117 11.39 -6.18 -9.03
C GLY A 117 9.98 -5.66 -8.72
N ASP A 118 9.24 -6.25 -7.78
CA ASP A 118 7.98 -5.66 -7.27
C ASP A 118 8.25 -4.49 -6.30
N LEU A 119 9.35 -4.56 -5.54
CA LEU A 119 9.77 -3.52 -4.59
C LEU A 119 11.01 -2.77 -5.03
N ILE A 120 11.05 -1.48 -4.68
CA ILE A 120 12.20 -0.59 -4.80
C ILE A 120 12.40 0.16 -3.48
N ARG A 121 13.62 0.65 -3.26
CA ARG A 121 13.92 1.56 -2.15
C ARG A 121 13.11 2.85 -2.30
N GLU A 122 12.58 3.35 -1.20
CA GLU A 122 11.87 4.63 -1.18
C GLU A 122 12.84 5.75 -0.81
N ASP A 123 12.87 6.81 -1.63
CA ASP A 123 13.69 7.98 -1.38
C ASP A 123 13.01 8.87 -0.32
N SER A 124 13.71 9.13 0.77
CA SER A 124 13.24 10.00 1.85
C SER A 124 13.06 11.46 1.44
N ASN A 125 13.70 11.88 0.34
CA ASN A 125 13.67 13.26 -0.15
C ASN A 125 12.37 13.66 -0.88
N THR A 126 11.39 12.75 -0.99
CA THR A 126 10.19 13.00 -1.79
C THR A 126 9.16 13.94 -1.11
N GLY A 127 9.50 14.54 0.04
CA GLY A 127 8.62 15.48 0.77
C GLY A 127 7.31 14.86 1.28
N ALA A 128 7.19 13.53 1.23
CA ALA A 128 5.99 12.82 1.66
C ALA A 128 5.95 12.76 3.19
N THR A 129 4.79 13.11 3.77
CA THR A 129 4.56 13.09 5.23
C THR A 129 4.66 11.68 5.84
N GLN A 130 4.63 10.63 5.01
CA GLN A 130 4.80 9.24 5.41
C GLN A 130 5.80 8.57 4.47
N CYS A 131 7.07 8.56 4.86
CA CYS A 131 8.12 7.81 4.16
C CYS A 131 8.22 6.40 4.77
N ASN A 132 8.26 5.37 3.92
CA ASN A 132 8.61 4.00 4.31
C ASN A 132 10.03 3.70 3.80
N SER A 133 10.57 2.54 4.16
CA SER A 133 11.89 2.11 3.67
C SER A 133 11.82 1.58 2.23
N LEU A 134 10.66 1.05 1.84
CA LEU A 134 10.40 0.36 0.58
C LEU A 134 9.10 0.85 -0.03
N ARG A 135 9.03 0.87 -1.35
CA ARG A 135 7.84 1.21 -2.13
C ARG A 135 7.62 0.17 -3.23
N ARG A 136 6.37 -0.09 -3.57
CA ARG A 136 6.01 -0.93 -4.73
C ARG A 136 6.22 -0.19 -6.03
N VAL A 137 6.83 -0.86 -7.01
CA VAL A 137 6.98 -0.33 -8.38
C VAL A 137 5.62 -0.16 -9.05
N LYS A 138 4.73 -1.14 -8.87
CA LYS A 138 3.36 -1.09 -9.40
C LYS A 138 2.35 -1.19 -8.27
N ARG A 139 1.35 -0.31 -8.30
CA ARG A 139 0.23 -0.40 -7.35
C ARG A 139 -0.58 -1.67 -7.61
N ARG A 140 -0.84 -2.46 -6.56
CA ARG A 140 -1.73 -3.63 -6.64
C ARG A 140 -3.12 -3.21 -7.14
N LYS A 141 -3.60 -3.90 -8.17
CA LYS A 141 -4.98 -3.74 -8.63
C LYS A 141 -5.90 -4.38 -7.59
N LYS A 142 -6.87 -3.61 -7.08
CA LYS A 142 -7.92 -4.15 -6.22
C LYS A 142 -8.71 -5.19 -7.02
N GLN A 143 -8.74 -6.44 -6.57
CA GLN A 143 -9.55 -7.47 -7.21
C GLN A 143 -11.02 -7.25 -6.82
N PHE A 144 -11.88 -7.04 -7.82
CA PHE A 144 -13.32 -6.94 -7.59
C PHE A 144 -13.95 -8.31 -7.81
N THR A 145 -14.75 -8.78 -6.86
CA THR A 145 -15.52 -10.00 -7.00
C THR A 145 -16.74 -9.71 -7.87
N GLN A 146 -16.92 -10.46 -8.95
CA GLN A 146 -18.12 -10.35 -9.77
C GLN A 146 -19.28 -11.08 -9.06
N LEU A 147 -20.32 -10.33 -8.66
CA LEU A 147 -21.50 -10.92 -8.03
C LEU A 147 -22.51 -11.36 -9.09
N THR A 148 -22.69 -10.55 -10.14
CA THR A 148 -23.55 -10.85 -11.30
C THR A 148 -22.94 -10.25 -12.58
N SER A 149 -23.61 -10.38 -13.72
CA SER A 149 -23.20 -9.75 -14.98
C SER A 149 -22.98 -8.22 -14.88
N ARG A 150 -23.73 -7.55 -13.99
CA ARG A 150 -23.69 -6.09 -13.80
C ARG A 150 -23.25 -5.65 -12.41
N LEU A 151 -23.24 -6.53 -11.42
CA LEU A 151 -22.85 -6.22 -10.06
C LEU A 151 -21.44 -6.70 -9.76
N THR A 152 -20.61 -5.80 -9.26
CA THR A 152 -19.25 -6.09 -8.79
C THR A 152 -19.10 -5.63 -7.37
N GLN A 153 -18.32 -6.36 -6.57
CA GLN A 153 -18.04 -6.06 -5.18
C GLN A 153 -16.56 -5.75 -5.02
N SER A 154 -16.25 -4.61 -4.43
CA SER A 154 -14.88 -4.27 -4.03
C SER A 154 -14.42 -5.13 -2.84
N PRO A 155 -13.10 -5.26 -2.60
CA PRO A 155 -12.57 -5.94 -1.41
C PRO A 155 -13.12 -5.40 -0.08
N SER A 156 -13.49 -4.12 -0.03
CA SER A 156 -14.11 -3.50 1.17
C SER A 156 -15.60 -3.79 1.31
N GLY A 157 -16.16 -4.69 0.49
CA GLY A 157 -17.56 -5.11 0.53
C GLY A 157 -18.55 -4.15 -0.15
N THR A 158 -18.09 -3.02 -0.69
CA THR A 158 -18.98 -2.08 -1.43
C THR A 158 -19.38 -2.68 -2.77
N ILE A 159 -20.68 -2.65 -3.07
CA ILE A 159 -21.25 -3.16 -4.32
C ILE A 159 -21.44 -2.01 -5.33
N TYR A 160 -21.06 -2.26 -6.58
CA TYR A 160 -21.21 -1.35 -7.70
C TYR A 160 -22.08 -2.00 -8.78
N TYR A 161 -23.01 -1.24 -9.34
CA TYR A 161 -23.83 -1.65 -10.48
C TYR A 161 -23.36 -0.94 -11.75
N ARG A 162 -23.13 -1.71 -12.82
CA ARG A 162 -22.77 -1.20 -14.14
C ARG A 162 -24.03 -0.90 -14.95
N MET A 163 -24.55 0.31 -14.84
CA MET A 163 -25.70 0.76 -15.62
C MET A 163 -25.29 1.11 -17.06
N THR A 164 -26.23 1.01 -17.99
CA THR A 164 -26.10 1.46 -19.38
C THR A 164 -27.01 2.65 -19.62
N GLU A 165 -26.44 3.74 -20.13
CA GLU A 165 -27.18 4.94 -20.55
C GLU A 165 -27.17 5.04 -22.08
N PRO A 166 -28.30 5.41 -22.70
CA PRO A 166 -28.34 5.67 -24.13
C PRO A 166 -27.42 6.85 -24.48
N ALA A 167 -26.75 6.78 -25.63
CA ALA A 167 -25.95 7.90 -26.09
C ALA A 167 -26.85 9.10 -26.44
N THR A 168 -26.40 10.30 -26.07
CA THR A 168 -27.14 11.55 -26.31
C THR A 168 -27.17 11.98 -27.78
N SER A 169 -26.40 11.34 -28.67
CA SER A 169 -26.36 11.63 -30.11
C SER A 169 -26.97 10.50 -30.95
N LYS A 170 -27.67 10.86 -32.03
CA LYS A 170 -28.18 9.92 -33.03
C LYS A 170 -27.02 9.12 -33.63
N GLY A 171 -26.96 7.82 -33.31
CA GLY A 171 -25.91 6.88 -33.77
C GLY A 171 -24.81 6.57 -32.77
N GLY A 172 -24.82 7.16 -31.56
CA GLY A 172 -23.81 6.90 -30.54
C GLY A 172 -23.93 5.52 -29.87
N ARG A 173 -22.79 4.90 -29.54
CA ARG A 173 -22.73 3.65 -28.75
C ARG A 173 -23.20 3.93 -27.31
N MET A 174 -23.98 3.02 -26.72
CA MET A 174 -24.44 3.10 -25.32
C MET A 174 -23.23 3.29 -24.38
N LYS A 175 -23.35 4.21 -23.42
CA LYS A 175 -22.31 4.50 -22.43
C LYS A 175 -22.56 3.64 -21.20
N SER A 176 -21.52 3.01 -20.64
CA SER A 176 -21.64 2.30 -19.37
C SER A 176 -21.07 3.12 -18.23
N LYS A 177 -21.84 3.25 -17.14
CA LYS A 177 -21.45 3.96 -15.92
C LYS A 177 -21.51 3.01 -14.73
N THR A 178 -20.57 3.13 -13.80
CA THR A 178 -20.59 2.39 -12.54
C THR A 178 -21.21 3.25 -11.45
N VAL A 179 -22.22 2.72 -10.78
CA VAL A 179 -22.96 3.38 -9.70
C VAL A 179 -22.72 2.63 -8.39
N LYS A 180 -22.26 3.35 -7.37
CA LYS A 180 -22.10 2.80 -6.02
C LYS A 180 -23.47 2.58 -5.39
N LEU A 181 -23.70 1.37 -4.90
CA LEU A 181 -24.90 1.03 -4.14
C LEU A 181 -24.65 1.21 -2.64
N SER A 182 -25.72 1.53 -1.90
CA SER A 182 -25.72 1.57 -0.43
C SER A 182 -25.84 0.19 0.20
N SER A 183 -26.36 -0.78 -0.55
CA SER A 183 -26.59 -2.15 -0.09
C SER A 183 -25.29 -2.94 0.08
N LYS A 184 -25.25 -3.76 1.15
CA LYS A 184 -24.12 -4.65 1.47
C LYS A 184 -24.36 -6.12 1.11
N SER A 185 -25.58 -6.50 0.73
CA SER A 185 -25.93 -7.86 0.31
C SER A 185 -26.49 -7.85 -1.11
N LEU A 186 -26.32 -8.97 -1.82
CA LEU A 186 -26.78 -9.14 -3.21
C LEU A 186 -28.29 -8.90 -3.34
N THR A 187 -29.09 -9.49 -2.45
CA THR A 187 -30.56 -9.36 -2.48
C THR A 187 -31.03 -7.93 -2.26
N LYS A 188 -30.39 -7.18 -1.35
CA LYS A 188 -30.70 -5.75 -1.13
C LYS A 188 -30.22 -4.89 -2.29
N ALA A 189 -29.05 -5.21 -2.86
CA ALA A 189 -28.50 -4.53 -4.02
C ALA A 189 -29.45 -4.62 -5.22
N LEU A 190 -30.01 -5.79 -5.51
CA LEU A 190 -30.99 -5.98 -6.59
C LEU A 190 -32.25 -5.12 -6.37
N ARG A 191 -32.82 -5.13 -5.15
CA ARG A 191 -33.97 -4.26 -4.83
C ARG A 191 -33.63 -2.78 -4.96
N GLU A 192 -32.44 -2.38 -4.53
CA GLU A 192 -31.98 -1.00 -4.64
C GLU A 192 -31.81 -0.57 -6.09
N VAL A 193 -31.28 -1.44 -6.96
CA VAL A 193 -31.16 -1.20 -8.41
C VAL A 193 -32.53 -0.92 -9.01
N SER A 194 -33.52 -1.77 -8.75
CA SER A 194 -34.89 -1.56 -9.24
C SER A 194 -35.55 -0.32 -8.64
N ARG A 195 -35.36 -0.07 -7.34
CA ARG A 195 -35.91 1.12 -6.65
C ARG A 195 -35.33 2.43 -7.20
N ARG A 196 -34.04 2.45 -7.52
CA ARG A 196 -33.35 3.61 -8.13
C ARG A 196 -33.58 3.67 -9.65
N GLY A 197 -34.14 2.62 -10.25
CA GLY A 197 -34.40 2.54 -11.69
C GLY A 197 -33.13 2.54 -12.52
N LEU A 198 -32.05 1.93 -12.03
CA LEU A 198 -30.76 1.90 -12.74
C LEU A 198 -30.78 0.93 -13.93
N ASP A 199 -31.73 0.00 -13.94
CA ASP A 199 -32.00 -1.06 -14.93
C ASP A 199 -32.98 -0.63 -16.05
N LYS A 200 -33.54 0.58 -15.96
CA LYS A 200 -34.59 1.08 -16.88
C LYS A 200 -34.22 0.98 -18.36
N PHE A 201 -32.95 1.21 -18.70
CA PHE A 201 -32.48 1.23 -20.09
C PHE A 201 -31.96 -0.12 -20.58
N GLU A 202 -31.92 -1.15 -19.72
CA GLU A 202 -31.43 -2.47 -20.09
C GLU A 202 -32.44 -3.21 -20.97
N LYS A 203 -33.75 -3.07 -20.68
CA LYS A 203 -34.82 -3.70 -21.46
C LYS A 203 -34.84 -3.28 -22.94
N PHE A 204 -34.40 -2.06 -23.23
CA PHE A 204 -34.34 -1.53 -24.60
C PHE A 204 -33.16 -2.07 -25.43
N ALA A 205 -32.17 -2.72 -24.79
CA ALA A 205 -31.04 -3.30 -25.50
C ALA A 205 -31.34 -4.68 -26.08
N GLU A 206 -32.29 -5.41 -25.49
CA GLU A 206 -32.67 -6.77 -25.91
C GLU A 206 -33.64 -6.78 -27.10
N ASP A 207 -34.38 -5.70 -27.33
CA ASP A 207 -35.35 -5.56 -28.44
C ASP A 207 -34.72 -5.21 -29.82
N LYS A 208 -33.43 -5.47 -30.02
CA LYS A 208 -32.87 -5.38 -31.39
C LYS A 208 -33.27 -6.62 -32.18
N PRO A 209 -34.06 -6.51 -33.27
CA PRO A 209 -34.40 -7.67 -34.06
C PRO A 209 -33.12 -8.32 -34.60
N LEU A 210 -33.03 -9.64 -34.44
CA LEU A 210 -32.00 -10.49 -35.03
C LEU A 210 -31.79 -10.05 -36.49
N LYS A 211 -30.59 -9.53 -36.80
CA LYS A 211 -30.23 -9.19 -38.18
C LYS A 211 -30.40 -10.44 -39.03
N LYS A 212 -31.34 -10.40 -39.99
CA LYS A 212 -31.49 -11.43 -41.03
C LYS A 212 -30.11 -11.74 -41.61
N VAL A 213 -29.68 -12.99 -41.45
CA VAL A 213 -28.54 -13.56 -42.16
C VAL A 213 -28.86 -13.45 -43.65
N LYS A 214 -28.12 -12.60 -44.37
CA LYS A 214 -28.18 -12.58 -45.83
C LYS A 214 -27.50 -13.86 -46.31
N SER A 215 -28.27 -14.78 -46.87
CA SER A 215 -27.78 -15.90 -47.66
C SER A 215 -27.05 -15.34 -48.89
N THR A 216 -25.72 -15.48 -48.91
CA THR A 216 -24.93 -15.27 -50.12
C THR A 216 -25.04 -16.52 -51.00
N GLU A 217 -25.87 -16.45 -52.04
CA GLU A 217 -25.78 -17.38 -53.17
C GLU A 217 -24.47 -17.12 -53.90
N SER A 218 -23.60 -18.14 -53.93
CA SER A 218 -22.35 -18.15 -54.68
C SER A 218 -22.66 -18.34 -56.17
N LYS A 219 -22.33 -17.34 -57.00
CA LYS A 219 -22.30 -17.50 -58.47
C LYS A 219 -21.18 -18.48 -58.84
N GLN A 220 -21.54 -19.57 -59.52
CA GLN A 220 -20.60 -20.44 -60.22
C GLN A 220 -20.00 -19.70 -61.42
N ALA A 221 -18.68 -19.80 -61.59
CA ALA A 221 -17.97 -19.35 -62.78
C ALA A 221 -18.03 -20.44 -63.85
N ALA A 222 -18.31 -20.02 -65.09
CA ALA A 222 -18.09 -20.79 -66.31
C ALA A 222 -16.80 -20.31 -66.98
#